data_AF-A0A8T9C4G4-F1
#
_entry.id   AF-A0A8T9C4G4-F1
#
_cell.length_a   1.000
_cell.length_b   1.000
_cell.length_c   1.000
_cell.angle_alpha   90.00
_cell.angle_beta   90.00
_cell.angle_gamma   90.00
#
_symmetry.space_group_name_H-M   'P 1'
#
loop_
_entity.id
_entity.type
_entity.pdbx_description
1 polymer ?
#
loop_
_entity_poly.entity_id
_entity_poly.type
_entity_poly.pdbx_seq_one_letter_code
_entity_poly.pdbx_strand_id
1 'polypeptide(L)'
;MESESNGRVAEENDRKPAHAPRTPSPLQQQQKHNSKATKILEACKWNDIEALRTLATSEGGLVSDDFRRQAWPLLLGFSSRDGDVKPEDKDFDSWKKLPKHRDEDQVQLDVNRSFIYYPNDQSTKELDHRKEELSDLITEVLRRHQYLCYFQGYHDICQVFLLVLKPQNRAAAVARLSALRIRDFMLPTLAPALAQLRLIPAIIYAVEPKLWSHLSQTQPFFALSGTLTMYAHDIQEYGDIARLFDVFLAREAVFSVYMFAQIVLQRSDELFETPAEEPEMLHSILSKLPKPLNLEALIQNTVKLFEKLPPEKLNTWWSISHSSVLKTARSPDQVRNQSLEDGEVYFKKQVQEMEWADQREKIFKVLWKYRRPAGTIGMAVLVGVISFWARKSTGPPGILGELWKKWSSFRGF
;
A
#
# COMPACT_ATOMS: atom_id res chain seq x y z
N MET A 1 54.01 -66.38 -17.46
CA MET A 1 54.62 -65.36 -18.33
C MET A 1 53.58 -64.99 -19.36
N GLU A 2 52.71 -64.06 -18.96
CA GLU A 2 51.66 -63.47 -19.78
C GLU A 2 52.27 -62.38 -20.67
N SER A 3 51.72 -62.23 -21.87
CA SER A 3 52.08 -61.17 -22.81
C SER A 3 50.88 -60.23 -22.96
N GLU A 4 51.16 -58.95 -22.72
CA GLU A 4 50.25 -57.81 -22.71
C GLU A 4 49.99 -57.24 -24.11
N SER A 5 49.01 -56.32 -24.14
CA SER A 5 48.85 -55.17 -25.05
C SER A 5 47.78 -55.29 -26.13
N ASN A 6 46.60 -54.70 -25.89
CA ASN A 6 46.31 -53.35 -26.40
C ASN A 6 44.95 -52.84 -25.89
N GLY A 7 44.93 -51.72 -25.17
CA GLY A 7 43.71 -51.01 -24.79
C GLY A 7 43.94 -49.50 -24.81
N ARG A 8 43.43 -48.81 -25.84
CA ARG A 8 43.40 -47.34 -25.91
C ARG A 8 42.28 -46.82 -25.00
N VAL A 9 42.63 -46.01 -24.02
CA VAL A 9 41.69 -45.26 -23.17
C VAL A 9 41.52 -43.85 -23.74
N ALA A 10 40.27 -43.41 -23.87
CA ALA A 10 39.89 -42.07 -24.27
C ALA A 10 40.05 -41.09 -23.09
N GLU A 11 40.59 -39.91 -23.35
CA GLU A 11 40.68 -38.81 -22.38
C GLU A 11 39.28 -38.26 -22.04
N GLU A 12 38.86 -38.47 -20.79
CA GLU A 12 37.67 -37.87 -20.21
C GLU A 12 38.03 -36.47 -19.68
N ASN A 13 37.32 -35.47 -20.19
CA ASN A 13 37.56 -34.05 -19.95
C ASN A 13 36.91 -33.64 -18.61
N ASP A 14 37.72 -33.60 -17.57
CA ASP A 14 37.33 -33.39 -16.17
C ASP A 14 36.89 -31.93 -15.91
N ARG A 15 35.60 -31.61 -16.15
CA ARG A 15 35.00 -30.31 -15.80
C ARG A 15 34.72 -30.25 -14.30
N LYS A 16 35.60 -29.57 -13.56
CA LYS A 16 35.39 -29.18 -12.15
C LYS A 16 34.01 -28.54 -11.93
N PRO A 17 33.25 -28.93 -10.89
CA PRO A 17 31.97 -28.30 -10.58
C PRO A 17 32.19 -26.87 -10.08
N ALA A 18 31.41 -25.94 -10.62
CA ALA A 18 31.40 -24.54 -10.22
C ALA A 18 31.11 -24.41 -8.71
N HIS A 19 31.95 -23.67 -8.00
CA HIS A 19 31.79 -23.38 -6.58
C HIS A 19 30.40 -22.76 -6.31
N ALA A 20 29.59 -23.45 -5.49
CA ALA A 20 28.42 -22.85 -4.86
C ALA A 20 28.85 -21.65 -3.99
N PRO A 21 28.03 -20.58 -3.87
CA PRO A 21 28.36 -19.42 -3.04
C PRO A 21 28.60 -19.84 -1.58
N ARG A 22 29.77 -19.50 -1.03
CA ARG A 22 30.08 -19.77 0.39
C ARG A 22 29.17 -18.93 1.30
N THR A 23 28.40 -19.57 2.15
CA THR A 23 27.63 -18.91 3.22
C THR A 23 28.60 -18.16 4.15
N PRO A 24 28.37 -16.86 4.42
CA PRO A 24 29.28 -16.07 5.27
C PRO A 24 29.32 -16.62 6.69
N SER A 25 30.51 -16.60 7.32
CA SER A 25 30.69 -17.09 8.68
C SER A 25 29.91 -16.22 9.71
N PRO A 26 29.55 -16.75 10.89
CA PRO A 26 28.81 -15.99 11.91
C PRO A 26 29.48 -14.65 12.28
N LEU A 27 30.82 -14.63 12.37
CA LEU A 27 31.59 -13.42 12.63
C LEU A 27 31.47 -12.38 11.49
N GLN A 28 31.46 -12.84 10.24
CA GLN A 28 31.28 -11.95 9.07
C GLN A 28 29.85 -11.38 9.02
N GLN A 29 28.84 -12.18 9.39
CA GLN A 29 27.46 -11.70 9.47
C GLN A 29 27.31 -10.64 10.57
N GLN A 30 27.91 -10.87 11.74
CA GLN A 30 27.90 -9.92 12.84
C GLN A 30 28.63 -8.62 12.50
N GLN A 31 29.77 -8.69 11.79
CA GLN A 31 30.47 -7.50 11.31
C GLN A 31 29.66 -6.71 10.27
N LYS A 32 29.03 -7.39 9.31
CA LYS A 32 28.13 -6.75 8.33
C LYS A 32 26.95 -6.06 9.02
N HIS A 33 26.35 -6.73 9.99
CA HIS A 33 25.25 -6.21 10.81
C HIS A 33 25.68 -4.94 11.56
N ASN A 34 26.83 -4.96 12.24
CA ASN A 34 27.35 -3.80 12.96
C ASN A 34 27.68 -2.64 12.02
N SER A 35 28.28 -2.91 10.85
CA SER A 35 28.56 -1.87 9.86
C SER A 35 27.28 -1.22 9.33
N LYS A 36 26.24 -2.02 9.06
CA LYS A 36 24.94 -1.52 8.60
C LYS A 36 24.26 -0.68 9.69
N ALA A 37 24.28 -1.14 10.93
CA ALA A 37 23.76 -0.40 12.09
C ALA A 37 24.39 1.00 12.22
N THR A 38 25.72 1.12 12.10
CA THR A 38 26.41 2.41 12.13
C THR A 38 25.92 3.34 11.02
N LYS A 39 25.81 2.84 9.78
CA LYS A 39 25.31 3.64 8.65
C LYS A 39 23.87 4.12 8.85
N ILE A 40 23.01 3.28 9.43
CA ILE A 40 21.62 3.67 9.74
C ILE A 40 21.61 4.80 10.77
N LEU A 41 22.40 4.69 11.84
CA LEU A 41 22.48 5.74 12.86
C LEU A 41 23.02 7.05 12.31
N GLU A 42 24.04 7.01 11.45
CA GLU A 42 24.57 8.19 10.78
C GLU A 42 23.52 8.83 9.87
N ALA A 43 22.81 8.04 9.07
CA ALA A 43 21.76 8.54 8.19
C ALA A 43 20.61 9.16 9.00
N CYS A 44 20.18 8.54 10.11
CA CYS A 44 19.21 9.14 11.04
C CYS A 44 19.73 10.44 11.67
N LYS A 45 21.01 10.50 12.04
CA LYS A 45 21.60 11.68 12.69
C LYS A 45 21.62 12.89 11.75
N TRP A 46 21.88 12.66 10.47
CA TRP A 46 22.00 13.70 9.45
C TRP A 46 20.73 13.90 8.62
N ASN A 47 19.62 13.24 8.97
CA ASN A 47 18.38 13.22 8.19
C ASN A 47 18.62 12.85 6.71
N ASP A 48 19.56 11.93 6.44
CA ASP A 48 19.84 11.42 5.10
C ASP A 48 18.81 10.36 4.73
N ILE A 49 17.67 10.84 4.23
CA ILE A 49 16.53 10.00 3.88
C ILE A 49 16.87 9.03 2.75
N GLU A 50 17.71 9.43 1.79
CA GLU A 50 18.03 8.58 0.65
C GLU A 50 18.94 7.42 1.07
N ALA A 51 19.91 7.68 1.96
CA ALA A 51 20.67 6.61 2.60
C ALA A 51 19.76 5.68 3.41
N LEU A 52 18.82 6.22 4.21
CA LEU A 52 17.86 5.39 4.96
C LEU A 52 17.01 4.52 4.05
N ARG A 53 16.53 5.04 2.92
CA ARG A 53 15.73 4.29 1.94
C ARG A 53 16.54 3.16 1.31
N THR A 54 17.78 3.45 0.92
CA THR A 54 18.71 2.46 0.38
C THR A 54 18.97 1.35 1.40
N LEU A 55 19.24 1.72 2.65
CA LEU A 55 19.51 0.77 3.75
C LEU A 55 18.28 -0.08 4.09
N ALA A 56 17.09 0.52 4.17
CA ALA A 56 15.82 -0.15 4.42
C ALA A 56 15.40 -1.11 3.29
N THR A 57 15.76 -0.79 2.04
CA THR A 57 15.48 -1.65 0.88
C THR A 57 16.50 -2.79 0.77
N SER A 58 17.76 -2.56 1.15
CA SER A 58 18.82 -3.58 1.11
C SER A 58 18.58 -4.75 2.06
N GLU A 59 19.22 -5.89 1.78
CA GLU A 59 19.09 -7.15 2.52
C GLU A 59 19.17 -6.96 4.04
N GLY A 60 18.20 -7.52 4.78
CA GLY A 60 18.07 -7.39 6.24
C GLY A 60 17.47 -6.07 6.75
N GLY A 61 17.12 -5.14 5.85
CA GLY A 61 16.36 -3.93 6.18
C GLY A 61 17.01 -3.04 7.24
N LEU A 62 16.21 -2.50 8.15
CA LEU A 62 16.68 -1.62 9.22
C LEU A 62 17.18 -2.37 10.46
N VAL A 63 17.37 -3.70 10.35
CA VAL A 63 18.10 -4.54 11.30
C VAL A 63 17.37 -4.80 12.64
N SER A 64 16.93 -3.77 13.34
CA SER A 64 16.24 -3.91 14.64
C SER A 64 15.28 -2.76 14.92
N ASP A 65 14.38 -2.98 15.89
CA ASP A 65 13.40 -1.96 16.28
C ASP A 65 14.05 -0.70 16.88
N ASP A 66 15.24 -0.81 17.48
CA ASP A 66 16.00 0.36 17.96
C ASP A 66 16.34 1.34 16.85
N PHE A 67 16.68 0.82 15.67
CA PHE A 67 16.96 1.62 14.49
C PHE A 67 15.67 2.07 13.82
N ARG A 68 14.66 1.20 13.72
CA ARG A 68 13.33 1.55 13.18
C ARG A 68 12.67 2.69 13.95
N ARG A 69 12.79 2.71 15.28
CA ARG A 69 12.31 3.81 16.14
C ARG A 69 12.84 5.20 15.75
N GLN A 70 14.02 5.25 15.14
CA GLN A 70 14.65 6.49 14.66
C GLN A 70 14.37 6.72 13.18
N ALA A 71 14.41 5.66 12.37
CA ALA A 71 14.32 5.75 10.92
C ALA A 71 12.88 5.86 10.39
N TRP A 72 11.91 5.11 10.94
CA TRP A 72 10.53 5.11 10.45
C TRP A 72 9.86 6.50 10.51
N PRO A 73 9.99 7.29 11.59
CA PRO A 73 9.51 8.67 11.60
C PRO A 73 10.06 9.50 10.43
N LEU A 74 11.36 9.40 10.20
CA LEU A 74 12.04 10.13 9.11
C LEU A 74 11.55 9.66 7.72
N LEU A 75 11.36 8.36 7.53
CA LEU A 75 10.78 7.79 6.29
C LEU A 75 9.33 8.21 6.06
N LEU A 76 8.57 8.43 7.14
CA LEU A 76 7.23 9.00 7.10
C LEU A 76 7.23 10.52 6.92
N GLY A 77 8.39 11.16 6.97
CA GLY A 77 8.56 12.59 6.73
C GLY A 77 8.27 13.46 7.95
N PHE A 78 8.53 12.97 9.16
CA PHE A 78 8.51 13.81 10.36
C PHE A 78 9.68 13.49 11.29
N SER A 79 10.22 14.51 11.95
CA SER A 79 11.31 14.33 12.91
C SER A 79 10.74 14.04 14.28
N SER A 80 11.24 13.01 14.96
CA SER A 80 10.95 12.81 16.39
C SER A 80 11.63 13.83 17.31
N ARG A 81 12.56 14.63 16.76
CA ARG A 81 13.32 15.67 17.45
C ARG A 81 12.67 17.04 17.34
N ASP A 82 11.91 17.27 16.28
CA ASP A 82 11.24 18.55 16.07
C ASP A 82 9.91 18.48 16.81
N GLY A 83 9.71 19.44 17.71
CA GLY A 83 8.47 19.66 18.42
C GLY A 83 7.35 20.15 17.51
N ASP A 84 7.08 19.44 16.41
CA ASP A 84 5.90 19.62 15.55
C ASP A 84 4.60 19.19 16.27
N VAL A 85 4.73 18.67 17.50
CA VAL A 85 3.67 18.59 18.48
C VAL A 85 3.31 20.02 18.88
N LYS A 86 2.20 20.54 18.36
CA LYS A 86 1.65 21.84 18.78
C LYS A 86 1.60 21.88 20.31
N PRO A 87 1.75 23.05 20.97
CA PRO A 87 1.70 23.14 22.44
C PRO A 87 0.45 22.48 23.08
N GLU A 88 -0.63 22.41 22.30
CA GLU A 88 -1.92 21.77 22.61
C GLU A 88 -1.85 20.22 22.71
N ASP A 89 -0.86 19.61 22.06
CA ASP A 89 -0.61 18.16 22.01
C ASP A 89 0.39 17.68 23.07
N LYS A 90 0.81 18.54 24.00
CA LYS A 90 1.57 18.13 25.19
C LYS A 90 0.72 17.39 26.22
N ASP A 91 -0.60 17.58 26.16
CA ASP A 91 -1.57 16.77 26.88
C ASP A 91 -1.85 15.51 26.07
N PHE A 92 -1.23 14.38 26.45
CA PHE A 92 -1.39 13.08 25.79
C PHE A 92 -2.86 12.63 25.68
N ASP A 93 -3.73 13.14 26.56
CA ASP A 93 -5.14 12.79 26.60
C ASP A 93 -6.05 13.85 25.96
N SER A 94 -5.50 14.86 25.28
CA SER A 94 -6.29 15.94 24.66
C SER A 94 -7.28 15.41 23.63
N TRP A 95 -6.92 14.35 22.91
CA TRP A 95 -7.79 13.69 21.92
C TRP A 95 -9.06 13.10 22.53
N LYS A 96 -9.06 12.75 23.83
CA LYS A 96 -10.25 12.20 24.52
C LYS A 96 -11.37 13.23 24.62
N LYS A 97 -11.05 14.52 24.52
CA LYS A 97 -12.00 15.64 24.51
C LYS A 97 -12.63 15.89 23.13
N LEU A 98 -12.04 15.32 22.07
CA LEU A 98 -12.57 15.44 20.70
C LEU A 98 -13.85 14.61 20.53
N PRO A 99 -14.73 14.98 19.58
CA PRO A 99 -15.95 14.21 19.30
C PRO A 99 -15.66 12.74 18.98
N LYS A 100 -16.55 11.85 19.43
CA LYS A 100 -16.50 10.42 19.12
C LYS A 100 -16.48 10.23 17.60
N HIS A 101 -15.55 9.42 17.10
CA HIS A 101 -15.54 9.00 15.71
C HIS A 101 -16.62 7.94 15.45
N ARG A 102 -17.22 7.97 14.26
CA ARG A 102 -18.31 7.06 13.85
C ARG A 102 -17.94 5.57 13.89
N ASP A 103 -16.66 5.26 13.71
CA ASP A 103 -16.18 3.88 13.55
C ASP A 103 -15.58 3.26 14.83
N GLU A 104 -15.62 3.95 15.99
CA GLU A 104 -14.99 3.44 17.23
C GLU A 104 -15.52 2.09 17.70
N ASP A 105 -16.80 1.79 17.46
CA ASP A 105 -17.38 0.51 17.86
C ASP A 105 -16.79 -0.64 17.01
N GLN A 106 -16.51 -0.38 15.73
CA GLN A 106 -15.83 -1.34 14.86
C GLN A 106 -14.36 -1.51 15.27
N VAL A 107 -13.67 -0.42 15.65
CA VAL A 107 -12.30 -0.48 16.18
C VAL A 107 -12.24 -1.43 17.38
N GLN A 108 -13.17 -1.31 18.33
CA GLN A 108 -13.17 -2.17 19.51
C GLN A 108 -13.35 -3.65 19.16
N LEU A 109 -14.27 -3.97 18.25
CA LEU A 109 -14.51 -5.36 17.80
C LEU A 109 -13.28 -5.98 17.15
N ASP A 110 -12.55 -5.19 16.37
CA ASP A 110 -11.36 -5.63 15.64
C ASP A 110 -10.14 -5.76 16.54
N VAL A 111 -9.93 -4.79 17.45
CA VAL A 111 -8.85 -4.82 18.45
C VAL A 111 -8.96 -6.03 19.37
N ASN A 112 -10.18 -6.44 19.73
CA ASN A 112 -10.40 -7.65 20.54
C ASN A 112 -9.81 -8.91 19.87
N ARG A 113 -9.72 -8.91 18.54
CA ARG A 113 -9.16 -9.99 17.71
C ARG A 113 -7.70 -9.73 17.28
N SER A 114 -7.02 -8.71 17.81
CA SER A 114 -5.62 -8.40 17.50
C SER A 114 -4.62 -9.21 18.34
N PHE A 115 -3.33 -9.15 17.96
CA PHE A 115 -2.21 -9.85 18.62
C PHE A 115 -2.37 -11.39 18.67
N ILE A 116 -2.94 -11.99 17.61
CA ILE A 116 -3.10 -13.45 17.50
C ILE A 116 -1.76 -14.15 17.26
N TYR A 117 -0.94 -13.60 16.36
CA TYR A 117 0.29 -14.24 15.91
C TYR A 117 1.56 -13.67 16.55
N TYR A 118 1.54 -12.38 16.86
CA TYR A 118 2.67 -11.71 17.49
C TYR A 118 2.19 -10.58 18.40
N PRO A 119 2.96 -10.26 19.45
CA PRO A 119 4.21 -10.92 19.89
C PRO A 119 4.00 -12.32 20.50
N ASN A 120 5.05 -13.15 20.47
CA ASN A 120 5.08 -14.41 21.22
C ASN A 120 5.38 -14.15 22.72
N ASP A 121 5.07 -15.14 23.56
CA ASP A 121 5.49 -15.20 24.98
C ASP A 121 4.94 -14.08 25.89
N GLN A 122 3.71 -13.62 25.64
CA GLN A 122 3.04 -12.63 26.49
C GLN A 122 1.92 -13.25 27.34
N SER A 123 1.80 -12.74 28.57
CA SER A 123 0.66 -13.05 29.43
C SER A 123 -0.62 -12.39 28.89
N THR A 124 -1.78 -12.95 29.24
CA THR A 124 -3.09 -12.38 28.88
C THR A 124 -3.20 -10.91 29.29
N LYS A 125 -2.69 -10.56 30.48
CA LYS A 125 -2.72 -9.18 31.00
C LYS A 125 -1.88 -8.22 30.15
N GLU A 126 -0.73 -8.66 29.65
CA GLU A 126 0.10 -7.84 28.76
C GLU A 126 -0.55 -7.67 27.39
N LEU A 127 -1.20 -8.73 26.87
CA LEU A 127 -1.97 -8.66 25.63
C LEU A 127 -3.17 -7.72 25.75
N ASP A 128 -3.92 -7.80 26.85
CA ASP A 128 -5.06 -6.92 27.12
C ASP A 128 -4.60 -5.45 27.21
N HIS A 129 -3.49 -5.19 27.91
CA HIS A 129 -2.91 -3.85 27.94
C HIS A 129 -2.50 -3.34 26.55
N ARG A 130 -1.91 -4.19 25.71
CA ARG A 130 -1.58 -3.80 24.32
C ARG A 130 -2.82 -3.57 23.46
N LYS A 131 -3.90 -4.31 23.69
CA LYS A 131 -5.20 -4.06 23.05
C LYS A 131 -5.77 -2.71 23.46
N GLU A 132 -5.67 -2.35 24.74
CA GLU A 132 -6.04 -1.00 25.20
C GLU A 132 -5.19 0.08 24.51
N GLU A 133 -3.86 -0.07 24.48
CA GLU A 133 -2.96 0.85 23.78
C GLU A 133 -3.27 0.95 22.27
N LEU A 134 -3.64 -0.17 21.63
CA LEU A 134 -4.00 -0.21 20.21
C LEU A 134 -5.33 0.51 19.95
N SER A 135 -6.32 0.30 20.82
CA SER A 135 -7.62 0.97 20.75
C SER A 135 -7.46 2.47 20.90
N ASP A 136 -6.68 2.92 21.89
CA ASP A 136 -6.38 4.33 22.13
C ASP A 136 -5.65 4.94 20.93
N LEU A 137 -4.64 4.25 20.38
CA LEU A 137 -3.90 4.72 19.20
C LEU A 137 -4.80 4.93 17.99
N ILE A 138 -5.63 3.94 17.64
CA ILE A 138 -6.51 4.02 16.48
C ILE A 138 -7.58 5.12 16.71
N THR A 139 -8.16 5.15 17.91
CA THR A 139 -9.19 6.13 18.26
C THR A 139 -8.65 7.55 18.25
N GLU A 140 -7.45 7.78 18.79
CA GLU A 140 -6.78 9.08 18.73
C GLU A 140 -6.64 9.58 17.29
N VAL A 141 -6.12 8.73 16.39
CA VAL A 141 -5.91 9.09 14.99
C VAL A 141 -7.24 9.41 14.31
N LEU A 142 -8.27 8.57 14.48
CA LEU A 142 -9.59 8.80 13.88
C LEU A 142 -10.29 10.03 14.45
N ARG A 143 -10.13 10.30 15.75
CA ARG A 143 -10.76 11.47 16.37
C ARG A 143 -10.12 12.78 15.92
N ARG A 144 -8.79 12.80 15.73
CA ARG A 144 -8.04 13.94 15.18
C ARG A 144 -8.29 14.13 13.69
N HIS A 145 -8.61 13.06 12.96
CA HIS A 145 -8.82 13.06 11.51
C HIS A 145 -10.18 12.47 11.13
N GLN A 146 -11.27 13.11 11.58
CA GLN A 146 -12.67 12.64 11.44
C GLN A 146 -13.13 12.32 10.01
N TYR A 147 -12.42 12.84 9.01
CA TYR A 147 -12.73 12.58 7.60
C TYR A 147 -12.34 11.16 7.18
N LEU A 148 -11.35 10.54 7.82
CA LEU A 148 -10.93 9.17 7.51
C LEU A 148 -12.02 8.17 7.89
N CYS A 149 -12.27 7.17 7.04
CA CYS A 149 -13.13 6.03 7.35
C CYS A 149 -12.26 4.85 7.77
N TYR A 150 -12.61 4.21 8.88
CA TYR A 150 -11.95 2.97 9.29
C TYR A 150 -12.31 1.84 8.31
N PHE A 151 -11.33 0.97 8.01
CA PHE A 151 -11.57 -0.29 7.29
C PHE A 151 -11.11 -1.47 8.15
N GLN A 152 -11.82 -2.60 8.03
CA GLN A 152 -11.46 -3.82 8.74
C GLN A 152 -10.10 -4.33 8.25
N GLY A 153 -9.17 -4.51 9.19
CA GLY A 153 -7.76 -4.84 8.92
C GLY A 153 -6.79 -3.66 9.15
N TYR A 154 -7.28 -2.43 9.36
CA TYR A 154 -6.41 -1.30 9.72
C TYR A 154 -5.69 -1.50 11.06
N HIS A 155 -6.30 -2.22 12.00
CA HIS A 155 -5.67 -2.60 13.27
C HIS A 155 -4.41 -3.45 13.08
N ASP A 156 -4.36 -4.34 12.07
CA ASP A 156 -3.19 -5.17 11.76
C ASP A 156 -1.99 -4.30 11.35
N ILE A 157 -2.23 -3.17 10.65
CA ILE A 157 -1.19 -2.19 10.36
C ILE A 157 -0.77 -1.47 11.65
N CYS A 158 -1.73 -0.97 12.42
CA CYS A 158 -1.48 -0.15 13.61
C CYS A 158 -0.73 -0.93 14.70
N GLN A 159 -0.99 -2.23 14.88
CA GLN A 159 -0.28 -3.05 15.85
C GLN A 159 1.22 -3.11 15.53
N VAL A 160 1.62 -3.17 14.26
CA VAL A 160 3.05 -3.16 13.88
C VAL A 160 3.72 -1.87 14.34
N PHE A 161 3.06 -0.72 14.14
CA PHE A 161 3.56 0.57 14.64
C PHE A 161 3.62 0.64 16.17
N LEU A 162 2.63 0.07 16.86
CA LEU A 162 2.59 0.01 18.33
C LEU A 162 3.78 -0.78 18.90
N LEU A 163 4.12 -1.90 18.26
CA LEU A 163 5.22 -2.78 18.66
C LEU A 163 6.60 -2.16 18.42
N VAL A 164 6.76 -1.40 17.33
CA VAL A 164 8.05 -0.81 16.96
C VAL A 164 8.27 0.54 17.65
N LEU A 165 7.31 1.46 17.57
CA LEU A 165 7.49 2.86 17.95
C LEU A 165 7.20 3.14 19.43
N LYS A 166 7.88 4.15 19.97
CA LYS A 166 7.60 4.71 21.30
C LYS A 166 6.25 5.43 21.32
N PRO A 167 5.51 5.43 22.45
CA PRO A 167 4.17 6.01 22.56
C PRO A 167 4.02 7.39 21.91
N GLN A 168 4.93 8.32 22.22
CA GLN A 168 4.96 9.69 21.70
C GLN A 168 4.99 9.85 20.17
N ASN A 169 5.42 8.82 19.44
CA ASN A 169 5.53 8.85 17.97
C ASN A 169 4.42 8.08 17.26
N ARG A 170 3.66 7.23 17.97
CA ARG A 170 2.74 6.27 17.36
C ARG A 170 1.62 6.99 16.61
N ALA A 171 0.90 7.90 17.27
CA ALA A 171 -0.23 8.61 16.67
C ALA A 171 0.20 9.44 15.45
N ALA A 172 1.31 10.18 15.55
CA ALA A 172 1.85 10.96 14.43
C ALA A 172 2.27 10.09 13.24
N ALA A 173 2.94 8.96 13.50
CA ALA A 173 3.34 8.01 12.46
C ALA A 173 2.14 7.41 11.73
N VAL A 174 1.17 6.92 12.49
CA VAL A 174 -0.03 6.28 11.96
C VAL A 174 -0.89 7.31 11.22
N ALA A 175 -1.08 8.52 11.75
CA ALA A 175 -1.79 9.60 11.06
C ALA A 175 -1.17 9.94 9.69
N ARG A 176 0.17 10.06 9.62
CA ARG A 176 0.87 10.33 8.36
C ARG A 176 0.77 9.18 7.38
N LEU A 177 0.92 7.93 7.85
CA LEU A 177 0.68 6.76 7.02
C LEU A 177 -0.73 6.78 6.42
N SER A 178 -1.73 7.00 7.27
CA SER A 178 -3.15 6.97 6.93
C SER A 178 -3.54 8.06 5.95
N ALA A 179 -3.09 9.29 6.17
CA ALA A 179 -3.43 10.41 5.29
C ALA A 179 -2.64 10.43 3.97
N LEU A 180 -1.40 9.93 3.97
CA LEU A 180 -0.46 10.15 2.86
C LEU A 180 -0.09 8.89 2.08
N ARG A 181 -0.26 7.70 2.65
CA ARG A 181 0.22 6.45 2.03
C ARG A 181 -0.86 5.40 1.80
N ILE A 182 -1.88 5.35 2.67
CA ILE A 182 -2.97 4.36 2.56
C ILE A 182 -4.38 5.00 2.51
N ARG A 183 -4.46 6.33 2.36
CA ARG A 183 -5.73 7.10 2.37
C ARG A 183 -6.81 6.53 1.46
N ASP A 184 -6.43 6.00 0.30
CA ASP A 184 -7.37 5.40 -0.65
C ASP A 184 -8.19 4.24 -0.05
N PHE A 185 -7.66 3.56 0.96
CA PHE A 185 -8.32 2.48 1.69
C PHE A 185 -9.24 3.01 2.80
N MET A 186 -9.04 4.25 3.22
CA MET A 186 -9.82 4.94 4.25
C MET A 186 -10.88 5.88 3.67
N LEU A 187 -11.15 5.79 2.36
CA LEU A 187 -12.24 6.51 1.72
C LEU A 187 -13.61 5.88 2.08
N PRO A 188 -14.74 6.59 1.87
CA PRO A 188 -16.08 6.07 2.19
C PRO A 188 -16.46 4.76 1.50
N THR A 189 -15.76 4.40 0.43
CA THR A 189 -15.93 3.11 -0.26
C THR A 189 -14.56 2.53 -0.62
N LEU A 190 -14.49 1.21 -0.78
CA LEU A 190 -13.27 0.52 -1.23
C LEU A 190 -13.05 0.59 -2.75
N ALA A 191 -13.88 1.31 -3.51
CA ALA A 191 -13.75 1.38 -4.97
C ALA A 191 -12.35 1.84 -5.44
N PRO A 192 -11.69 2.83 -4.78
CA PRO A 192 -10.31 3.20 -5.09
C PRO A 192 -9.32 2.07 -4.81
N ALA A 193 -9.46 1.36 -3.68
CA ALA A 193 -8.65 0.18 -3.37
C ALA A 193 -8.76 -0.87 -4.49
N LEU A 194 -9.98 -1.18 -4.93
CA LEU A 194 -10.23 -2.12 -6.02
C LEU A 194 -9.64 -1.64 -7.35
N ALA A 195 -9.63 -0.34 -7.62
CA ALA A 195 -8.97 0.21 -8.80
C ALA A 195 -7.45 0.01 -8.76
N GLN A 196 -6.81 0.11 -7.58
CA GLN A 196 -5.38 -0.19 -7.43
C GLN A 196 -5.07 -1.66 -7.74
N LEU A 197 -5.94 -2.61 -7.33
CA LEU A 197 -5.76 -4.04 -7.62
C LEU A 197 -5.74 -4.37 -9.11
N ARG A 198 -6.37 -3.55 -9.96
CA ARG A 198 -6.35 -3.73 -11.43
C ARG A 198 -4.97 -3.48 -12.04
N LEU A 199 -4.02 -2.91 -11.29
CA LEU A 199 -2.62 -2.85 -11.72
C LEU A 199 -1.96 -4.24 -11.72
N ILE A 200 -2.38 -5.16 -10.85
CA ILE A 200 -1.83 -6.52 -10.75
C ILE A 200 -1.94 -7.28 -12.08
N PRO A 201 -3.14 -7.48 -12.67
CA PRO A 201 -3.25 -8.16 -13.96
C PRO A 201 -2.52 -7.40 -15.08
N ALA A 202 -2.44 -6.06 -15.03
CA ALA A 202 -1.68 -5.28 -16.02
C ALA A 202 -0.17 -5.53 -15.93
N ILE A 203 0.38 -5.65 -14.73
CA ILE A 203 1.78 -6.02 -14.49
C ILE A 203 2.03 -7.44 -14.99
N ILE A 204 1.15 -8.39 -14.64
CA ILE A 204 1.28 -9.79 -15.07
C ILE A 204 1.24 -9.88 -16.59
N TYR A 205 0.30 -9.19 -17.25
CA TYR A 205 0.21 -9.17 -18.71
C TYR A 205 1.51 -8.66 -19.38
N ALA A 206 2.12 -7.62 -18.82
CA ALA A 206 3.34 -7.03 -19.36
C ALA A 206 4.58 -7.93 -19.16
N VAL A 207 4.57 -8.84 -18.18
CA VAL A 207 5.71 -9.71 -17.84
C VAL A 207 5.53 -11.12 -18.41
N GLU A 208 4.37 -11.72 -18.18
CA GLU A 208 4.04 -13.11 -18.53
C GLU A 208 2.60 -13.19 -19.09
N PRO A 209 2.39 -12.89 -20.39
CA PRO A 209 1.07 -12.88 -21.00
C PRO A 209 0.31 -14.20 -20.91
N LYS A 210 1.03 -15.34 -20.88
CA LYS A 210 0.40 -16.67 -20.75
C LYS A 210 -0.26 -16.83 -19.39
N LEU A 211 0.43 -16.42 -18.32
CA LEU A 211 -0.12 -16.46 -16.96
C LEU A 211 -1.30 -15.50 -16.84
N TRP A 212 -1.21 -14.31 -17.44
CA TRP A 212 -2.35 -13.39 -17.47
C TRP A 212 -3.59 -14.01 -18.15
N SER A 213 -3.41 -14.66 -19.30
CA SER A 213 -4.51 -15.33 -20.01
C SER A 213 -5.08 -16.48 -19.19
N HIS A 214 -4.23 -17.21 -18.47
CA HIS A 214 -4.65 -18.30 -17.59
C HIS A 214 -5.48 -17.80 -16.41
N LEU A 215 -5.17 -16.62 -15.87
CA LEU A 215 -5.88 -16.00 -14.75
C LEU A 215 -7.03 -15.08 -15.16
N SER A 216 -7.37 -14.97 -16.45
CA SER A 216 -8.27 -13.91 -16.95
C SER A 216 -9.71 -13.99 -16.41
N GLN A 217 -10.12 -15.16 -15.94
CA GLN A 217 -11.45 -15.38 -15.34
C GLN A 217 -11.49 -15.02 -13.84
N THR A 218 -10.32 -14.91 -13.19
CA THR A 218 -10.22 -14.61 -11.76
C THR A 218 -10.09 -13.11 -11.55
N GLN A 219 -11.04 -12.52 -10.82
CA GLN A 219 -10.93 -11.12 -10.40
C GLN A 219 -9.83 -10.95 -9.34
N PRO A 220 -9.08 -9.84 -9.34
CA PRO A 220 -7.92 -9.64 -8.46
C PRO A 220 -8.29 -9.41 -6.98
N PHE A 221 -9.51 -9.73 -6.55
CA PHE A 221 -9.96 -9.59 -5.17
C PHE A 221 -9.16 -10.46 -4.18
N PHE A 222 -8.51 -11.53 -4.66
CA PHE A 222 -7.58 -12.34 -3.85
C PHE A 222 -6.46 -11.50 -3.24
N ALA A 223 -6.09 -10.39 -3.88
CA ALA A 223 -5.01 -9.51 -3.42
C ALA A 223 -5.47 -8.44 -2.43
N LEU A 224 -6.78 -8.32 -2.20
CA LEU A 224 -7.33 -7.25 -1.39
C LEU A 224 -6.80 -7.34 0.05
N SER A 225 -6.89 -8.50 0.71
CA SER A 225 -6.41 -8.68 2.08
C SER A 225 -4.96 -8.24 2.27
N GLY A 226 -4.06 -8.81 1.46
CA GLY A 226 -2.62 -8.53 1.57
C GLY A 226 -2.27 -7.07 1.27
N THR A 227 -2.81 -6.48 0.20
CA THR A 227 -2.48 -5.08 -0.14
C THR A 227 -3.13 -4.06 0.81
N LEU A 228 -4.37 -4.32 1.24
CA LEU A 228 -5.14 -3.47 2.15
C LEU A 228 -4.50 -3.38 3.54
N THR A 229 -4.00 -4.51 4.05
CA THR A 229 -3.38 -4.62 5.38
C THR A 229 -1.86 -4.49 5.36
N MET A 230 -1.27 -4.11 4.22
CA MET A 230 0.18 -4.10 4.02
C MET A 230 0.85 -5.43 4.44
N TYR A 231 0.17 -6.55 4.15
CA TYR A 231 0.53 -7.93 4.46
C TYR A 231 0.59 -8.27 5.95
N ALA A 232 0.22 -7.34 6.83
CA ALA A 232 0.28 -7.55 8.28
C ALA A 232 -0.71 -8.60 8.79
N HIS A 233 -1.79 -8.82 8.04
CA HIS A 233 -2.77 -9.86 8.32
C HIS A 233 -2.27 -11.27 7.96
N ASP A 234 -1.53 -11.40 6.87
CA ASP A 234 -1.17 -12.70 6.28
C ASP A 234 0.19 -13.22 6.78
N ILE A 235 1.09 -12.31 7.19
CA ILE A 235 2.42 -12.66 7.71
C ILE A 235 2.35 -12.84 9.22
N GLN A 236 2.70 -14.05 9.66
CA GLN A 236 2.57 -14.47 11.06
C GLN A 236 3.85 -14.20 11.87
N GLU A 237 5.00 -14.05 11.21
CA GLU A 237 6.28 -13.79 11.87
C GLU A 237 6.51 -12.28 12.01
N TYR A 238 6.69 -11.81 13.25
CA TYR A 238 6.91 -10.38 13.54
C TYR A 238 8.14 -9.82 12.81
N GLY A 239 9.24 -10.58 12.77
CA GLY A 239 10.47 -10.17 12.11
C GLY A 239 10.27 -9.89 10.62
N ASP A 240 9.48 -10.72 9.94
CA ASP A 240 9.19 -10.61 8.52
C ASP A 240 8.30 -9.41 8.22
N ILE A 241 7.25 -9.19 9.02
CA ILE A 241 6.36 -8.04 8.80
C ILE A 241 7.05 -6.69 9.11
N ALA A 242 7.86 -6.63 10.19
CA ALA A 242 8.65 -5.44 10.48
C ALA A 242 9.67 -5.16 9.36
N ARG A 243 10.27 -6.22 8.80
CA ARG A 243 11.18 -6.13 7.64
C ARG A 243 10.48 -5.63 6.37
N LEU A 244 9.22 -6.00 6.13
CA LEU A 244 8.43 -5.46 5.02
C LEU A 244 8.10 -3.99 5.20
N PHE A 245 7.73 -3.59 6.42
CA PHE A 245 7.43 -2.19 6.71
C PHE A 245 8.65 -1.29 6.49
N ASP A 246 9.87 -1.78 6.75
CA ASP A 246 11.10 -1.07 6.37
C ASP A 246 11.06 -0.67 4.88
N VAL A 247 10.68 -1.60 3.99
CA VAL A 247 10.60 -1.35 2.54
C VAL A 247 9.40 -0.49 2.17
N PHE A 248 8.21 -0.77 2.71
CA PHE A 248 7.01 -0.02 2.34
C PHE A 248 7.05 1.44 2.77
N LEU A 249 7.75 1.75 3.86
CA LEU A 249 8.04 3.12 4.26
C LEU A 249 9.16 3.75 3.43
N ALA A 250 10.12 2.93 2.97
CA ALA A 250 11.22 3.37 2.12
C ALA A 250 10.92 3.42 0.63
N ARG A 251 9.75 2.98 0.14
CA ARG A 251 9.39 2.97 -1.28
C ARG A 251 8.09 3.73 -1.52
N GLU A 252 7.59 3.75 -2.73
CA GLU A 252 6.34 4.38 -3.13
C GLU A 252 5.13 3.52 -2.72
N ALA A 253 3.96 4.13 -2.50
CA ALA A 253 2.76 3.39 -2.04
C ALA A 253 2.37 2.24 -3.00
N VAL A 254 2.56 2.46 -4.31
CA VAL A 254 2.28 1.47 -5.36
C VAL A 254 3.18 0.23 -5.27
N PHE A 255 4.31 0.29 -4.56
CA PHE A 255 5.24 -0.84 -4.42
C PHE A 255 4.58 -2.07 -3.78
N SER A 256 3.61 -1.87 -2.86
CA SER A 256 2.82 -2.95 -2.26
C SER A 256 2.07 -3.76 -3.33
N VAL A 257 1.50 -3.09 -4.33
CA VAL A 257 0.77 -3.74 -5.44
C VAL A 257 1.74 -4.53 -6.34
N TYR A 258 2.95 -3.99 -6.56
CA TYR A 258 4.00 -4.70 -7.29
C TYR A 258 4.49 -5.94 -6.56
N MET A 259 4.59 -5.88 -5.23
CA MET A 259 4.94 -7.04 -4.42
C MET A 259 3.91 -8.16 -4.59
N PHE A 260 2.62 -7.82 -4.64
CA PHE A 260 1.59 -8.82 -4.89
C PHE A 260 1.73 -9.42 -6.29
N ALA A 261 1.92 -8.60 -7.32
CA ALA A 261 2.16 -9.10 -8.67
C ALA A 261 3.39 -10.01 -8.74
N GLN A 262 4.46 -9.67 -8.02
CA GLN A 262 5.67 -10.49 -7.94
C GLN A 262 5.43 -11.83 -7.23
N ILE A 263 4.58 -11.88 -6.20
CA ILE A 263 4.15 -13.14 -5.56
C ILE A 263 3.43 -14.03 -6.58
N VAL A 264 2.52 -13.47 -7.38
CA VAL A 264 1.81 -14.23 -8.42
C VAL A 264 2.78 -14.76 -9.48
N LEU A 265 3.71 -13.92 -9.95
CA LEU A 265 4.71 -14.30 -10.94
C LEU A 265 5.65 -15.40 -10.44
N GLN A 266 6.03 -15.40 -9.16
CA GLN A 266 6.88 -16.46 -8.58
C GLN A 266 6.18 -17.81 -8.44
N ARG A 267 4.85 -17.81 -8.46
CA ARG A 267 4.02 -19.01 -8.34
C ARG A 267 3.44 -19.45 -9.68
N SER A 268 3.99 -18.97 -10.80
CA SER A 268 3.49 -19.30 -12.14
C SER A 268 3.33 -20.79 -12.35
N ASP A 269 4.31 -21.58 -11.91
CA ASP A 269 4.35 -23.03 -12.14
C ASP A 269 3.21 -23.72 -11.38
N GLU A 270 3.03 -23.41 -10.08
CA GLU A 270 1.91 -23.89 -9.25
C GLU A 270 0.54 -23.48 -9.85
N LEU A 271 0.44 -22.27 -10.39
CA LEU A 271 -0.80 -21.78 -10.98
C LEU A 271 -1.14 -22.53 -12.28
N PHE A 272 -0.15 -22.82 -13.13
CA PHE A 272 -0.37 -23.58 -14.37
C PHE A 272 -0.72 -25.05 -14.15
N GLU A 273 -0.40 -25.63 -12.99
CA GLU A 273 -0.86 -26.97 -12.60
C GLU A 273 -2.37 -27.03 -12.32
N THR A 274 -2.97 -25.88 -12.00
CA THR A 274 -4.42 -25.76 -11.79
C THR A 274 -5.12 -25.40 -13.11
N PRO A 275 -6.21 -26.07 -13.53
CA PRO A 275 -6.90 -25.72 -14.76
C PRO A 275 -7.49 -24.30 -14.75
N ALA A 276 -7.47 -23.63 -15.90
CA ALA A 276 -7.96 -22.24 -16.03
C ALA A 276 -9.49 -22.13 -15.87
N GLU A 277 -10.20 -23.23 -16.12
CA GLU A 277 -11.64 -23.40 -15.95
C GLU A 277 -12.07 -23.52 -14.49
N GLU A 278 -11.12 -23.53 -13.55
CA GLU A 278 -11.35 -23.64 -12.11
C GLU A 278 -10.95 -22.35 -11.35
N PRO A 279 -11.59 -21.20 -11.65
CA PRO A 279 -11.20 -19.89 -11.12
C PRO A 279 -11.31 -19.79 -9.59
N GLU A 280 -12.16 -20.61 -8.97
CA GLU A 280 -12.32 -20.68 -7.51
C GLU A 280 -11.08 -21.29 -6.85
N MET A 281 -10.49 -22.34 -7.44
CA MET A 281 -9.25 -22.94 -6.95
C MET A 281 -8.07 -21.98 -7.09
N LEU A 282 -7.94 -21.35 -8.27
CA LEU A 282 -6.95 -20.31 -8.50
C LEU A 282 -7.09 -19.16 -7.50
N HIS A 283 -8.32 -18.71 -7.24
CA HIS A 283 -8.59 -17.68 -6.23
C HIS A 283 -8.15 -18.12 -4.83
N SER A 284 -8.44 -19.36 -4.43
CA SER A 284 -8.04 -19.92 -3.13
C SER A 284 -6.52 -19.99 -2.98
N ILE A 285 -5.81 -20.43 -4.03
CA ILE A 285 -4.35 -20.49 -4.09
C ILE A 285 -3.74 -19.08 -3.96
N LEU A 286 -4.27 -18.12 -4.72
CA LEU A 286 -3.78 -16.73 -4.76
C LEU A 286 -4.11 -15.92 -3.51
N SER A 287 -5.14 -16.33 -2.75
CA SER A 287 -5.53 -15.68 -1.49
C SER A 287 -4.59 -16.04 -0.33
N LYS A 288 -3.68 -16.98 -0.52
CA LYS A 288 -2.68 -17.39 0.49
C LYS A 288 -1.29 -16.98 0.04
N LEU A 289 -0.48 -16.45 0.96
CA LEU A 289 0.95 -16.24 0.71
C LEU A 289 1.68 -17.59 0.60
N PRO A 290 2.70 -17.71 -0.27
CA PRO A 290 3.49 -18.92 -0.38
C PRO A 290 4.22 -19.21 0.93
N LYS A 291 4.29 -20.49 1.31
CA LYS A 291 5.02 -20.97 2.49
C LYS A 291 6.02 -22.05 2.05
N PRO A 292 7.35 -21.85 2.22
CA PRO A 292 8.01 -20.70 2.86
C PRO A 292 8.02 -19.45 1.95
N LEU A 293 7.88 -18.27 2.56
CA LEU A 293 8.03 -16.98 1.88
C LEU A 293 9.50 -16.56 1.93
N ASN A 294 10.23 -16.66 0.82
CA ASN A 294 11.58 -16.10 0.75
C ASN A 294 11.50 -14.57 0.61
N LEU A 295 11.41 -13.90 1.76
CA LEU A 295 11.11 -12.47 1.83
C LEU A 295 12.15 -11.60 1.13
N GLU A 296 13.45 -11.87 1.33
CA GLU A 296 14.52 -11.09 0.71
C GLU A 296 14.52 -11.26 -0.81
N ALA A 297 14.33 -12.49 -1.31
CA ALA A 297 14.21 -12.71 -2.75
C ALA A 297 12.96 -12.03 -3.32
N LEU A 298 11.83 -12.05 -2.61
CA LEU A 298 10.61 -11.35 -3.00
C LEU A 298 10.85 -9.83 -3.10
N ILE A 299 11.45 -9.22 -2.08
CA ILE A 299 11.77 -7.78 -2.07
C ILE A 299 12.68 -7.45 -3.27
N GLN A 300 13.80 -8.16 -3.43
CA GLN A 300 14.76 -7.88 -4.51
C GLN A 300 14.14 -8.04 -5.90
N ASN A 301 13.34 -9.07 -6.11
CA ASN A 301 12.66 -9.28 -7.39
C ASN A 301 11.58 -8.22 -7.63
N THR A 302 10.86 -7.79 -6.59
CA THR A 302 9.88 -6.70 -6.69
C THR A 302 10.54 -5.38 -7.05
N VAL A 303 11.71 -5.07 -6.46
CA VAL A 303 12.50 -3.88 -6.83
C VAL A 303 12.88 -3.90 -8.31
N LYS A 304 13.44 -5.02 -8.79
CA LYS A 304 13.80 -5.19 -10.21
C LYS A 304 12.59 -5.07 -11.13
N LEU A 305 11.46 -5.66 -10.75
CA LEU A 305 10.21 -5.58 -11.50
C LEU A 305 9.73 -4.13 -11.61
N PHE A 306 9.72 -3.40 -10.49
CA PHE A 306 9.30 -2.01 -10.42
C PHE A 306 10.19 -1.09 -11.27
N GLU A 307 11.51 -1.26 -11.23
CA GLU A 307 12.47 -0.47 -12.01
C GLU A 307 12.35 -0.73 -13.52
N LYS A 308 12.16 -2.00 -13.91
CA LYS A 308 11.99 -2.39 -15.32
C LYS A 308 10.65 -1.88 -15.89
N LEU A 309 9.58 -2.01 -15.09
CA LEU A 309 8.21 -1.72 -15.47
C LEU A 309 7.58 -0.73 -14.47
N PRO A 310 7.98 0.55 -14.47
CA PRO A 310 7.33 1.56 -13.63
C PRO A 310 5.85 1.72 -14.01
N PRO A 311 4.98 2.13 -13.07
CA PRO A 311 3.54 2.11 -13.25
C PRO A 311 3.06 2.99 -14.41
N GLU A 312 3.80 4.05 -14.74
CA GLU A 312 3.52 4.94 -15.88
C GLU A 312 3.52 4.22 -17.24
N LYS A 313 4.16 3.05 -17.35
CA LYS A 313 4.12 2.21 -18.55
C LYS A 313 2.85 1.36 -18.67
N LEU A 314 2.02 1.30 -17.63
CA LEU A 314 0.79 0.49 -17.59
C LEU A 314 -0.41 1.33 -18.03
N ASN A 315 -1.22 0.83 -18.95
CA ASN A 315 -2.43 1.54 -19.39
C ASN A 315 -3.42 1.79 -18.25
N THR A 316 -3.51 0.85 -17.31
CA THR A 316 -4.38 0.95 -16.13
C THR A 316 -3.96 2.07 -15.17
N TRP A 317 -2.71 2.54 -15.21
CA TRP A 317 -2.23 3.66 -14.40
C TRP A 317 -2.98 4.97 -14.65
N TRP A 318 -3.35 5.20 -15.91
CA TRP A 318 -4.08 6.40 -16.31
C TRP A 318 -5.51 6.43 -15.76
N SER A 319 -6.06 5.26 -15.43
CA SER A 319 -7.38 5.15 -14.80
C SER A 319 -7.37 5.45 -13.30
N ILE A 320 -6.21 5.42 -12.65
CA ILE A 320 -6.08 5.76 -11.22
C ILE A 320 -6.30 7.26 -11.04
N SER A 321 -7.10 7.65 -10.05
CA SER A 321 -7.35 9.07 -9.71
C SER A 321 -6.03 9.84 -9.52
N HIS A 322 -5.95 11.07 -10.03
CA HIS A 322 -4.82 11.97 -9.74
C HIS A 322 -4.69 12.32 -8.26
N SER A 323 -5.80 12.21 -7.52
CA SER A 323 -5.88 12.43 -6.08
C SER A 323 -5.58 11.16 -5.27
N SER A 324 -5.29 10.02 -5.91
CA SER A 324 -4.91 8.77 -5.25
C SER A 324 -3.55 8.87 -4.57
N VAL A 325 -3.36 8.21 -3.43
CA VAL A 325 -2.03 8.05 -2.79
C VAL A 325 -1.01 7.42 -3.72
N LEU A 326 -1.43 6.59 -4.67
CA LEU A 326 -0.50 6.05 -5.65
C LEU A 326 0.17 7.16 -6.45
N LYS A 327 -0.54 8.27 -6.73
CA LYS A 327 -0.06 9.43 -7.50
C LYS A 327 0.46 10.57 -6.62
N THR A 328 -0.13 10.79 -5.46
CA THR A 328 0.29 11.86 -4.53
C THR A 328 1.47 11.45 -3.65
N ALA A 329 1.76 10.16 -3.53
CA ALA A 329 2.94 9.61 -2.85
C ALA A 329 3.90 8.91 -3.83
N ARG A 330 4.04 9.46 -5.04
CA ARG A 330 4.94 8.90 -6.08
C ARG A 330 6.40 9.11 -5.80
N SER A 331 6.77 10.17 -5.09
CA SER A 331 8.15 10.35 -4.68
C SER A 331 8.25 10.58 -3.18
N PRO A 332 9.40 10.25 -2.59
CA PRO A 332 9.62 10.32 -1.14
C PRO A 332 9.64 11.78 -0.68
N ASP A 333 10.29 12.63 -1.47
CA ASP A 333 10.32 14.07 -1.24
C ASP A 333 8.92 14.68 -1.28
N GLN A 334 8.04 14.17 -2.15
CA GLN A 334 6.65 14.63 -2.23
C GLN A 334 5.89 14.29 -0.95
N VAL A 335 6.06 13.08 -0.39
CA VAL A 335 5.39 12.68 0.87
C VAL A 335 5.95 13.44 2.06
N ARG A 336 7.27 13.65 2.11
CA ARG A 336 7.93 14.41 3.18
C ARG A 336 7.39 15.82 3.27
N ASN A 337 7.26 16.49 2.13
CA ASN A 337 6.83 17.88 2.08
C ASN A 337 5.29 18.03 2.19
N GLN A 338 4.54 16.93 2.29
CA GLN A 338 3.09 16.95 2.51
C GLN A 338 2.75 17.01 3.99
N SER A 339 1.82 17.91 4.29
CA SER A 339 1.12 18.02 5.57
C SER A 339 -0.04 17.03 5.66
N LEU A 340 -0.62 16.85 6.85
CA LEU A 340 -1.83 16.03 7.02
C LEU A 340 -3.03 16.69 6.34
N GLU A 341 -3.06 18.02 6.31
CA GLU A 341 -4.05 18.84 5.63
C GLU A 341 -4.04 18.61 4.10
N ASP A 342 -2.86 18.44 3.49
CA ASP A 342 -2.77 18.05 2.07
C ASP A 342 -3.45 16.69 1.83
N GLY A 343 -3.25 15.75 2.74
CA GLY A 343 -3.92 14.45 2.72
C GLY A 343 -5.45 14.57 2.77
N GLU A 344 -5.98 15.45 3.62
CA GLU A 344 -7.42 15.75 3.70
C GLU A 344 -7.94 16.42 2.41
N VAL A 345 -7.17 17.33 1.81
CA VAL A 345 -7.54 17.95 0.53
C VAL A 345 -7.67 16.90 -0.57
N TYR A 346 -6.71 15.98 -0.70
CA TYR A 346 -6.78 14.91 -1.69
C TYR A 346 -7.89 13.91 -1.38
N PHE A 347 -8.15 13.63 -0.10
CA PHE A 347 -9.31 12.83 0.31
C PHE A 347 -10.60 13.43 -0.27
N LYS A 348 -10.86 14.71 0.01
CA LYS A 348 -12.09 15.40 -0.42
C LYS A 348 -12.21 15.43 -1.94
N LYS A 349 -11.11 15.68 -2.66
CA LYS A 349 -11.09 15.64 -4.14
C LYS A 349 -11.48 14.26 -4.66
N GLN A 350 -10.88 13.20 -4.11
CA GLN A 350 -11.17 11.83 -4.56
C GLN A 350 -12.60 11.41 -4.23
N VAL A 351 -13.15 11.82 -3.08
CA VAL A 351 -14.57 11.62 -2.75
C VAL A 351 -15.47 12.31 -3.78
N GLN A 352 -15.20 13.56 -4.14
CA GLN A 352 -15.96 14.27 -5.16
C GLN A 352 -15.88 13.62 -6.54
N GLU A 353 -14.69 13.14 -6.95
CA GLU A 353 -14.50 12.39 -8.19
C GLU A 353 -15.38 11.13 -8.23
N MET A 354 -15.48 10.39 -7.12
CA MET A 354 -16.33 9.21 -6.99
C MET A 354 -17.81 9.56 -7.06
N GLU A 355 -18.26 10.58 -6.32
CA GLU A 355 -19.66 11.03 -6.35
C GLU A 355 -20.09 11.46 -7.77
N TRP A 356 -19.20 12.15 -8.49
CA TRP A 356 -19.44 12.52 -9.89
C TRP A 356 -19.49 11.31 -10.82
N ALA A 357 -18.62 10.32 -10.63
CA ALA A 357 -18.65 9.08 -11.40
C ALA A 357 -19.98 8.32 -11.19
N ASP A 358 -20.42 8.17 -9.94
CA ASP A 358 -21.67 7.51 -9.58
C ASP A 358 -22.90 8.24 -10.14
N GLN A 359 -22.91 9.58 -10.06
CA GLN A 359 -23.98 10.40 -10.64
C GLN A 359 -24.03 10.23 -12.17
N ARG A 360 -22.88 10.26 -12.84
CA ARG A 360 -22.79 10.04 -14.30
C ARG A 360 -23.28 8.65 -14.69
N GLU A 361 -22.93 7.62 -13.93
CA GLU A 361 -23.38 6.26 -14.18
C GLU A 361 -24.91 6.12 -14.02
N LYS A 362 -25.48 6.72 -12.97
CA LYS A 362 -26.94 6.77 -12.76
C LYS A 362 -27.65 7.48 -13.92
N ILE A 363 -27.13 8.62 -14.36
CA ILE A 363 -27.64 9.37 -15.51
C ILE A 363 -27.58 8.52 -16.77
N PHE A 364 -26.44 7.87 -17.04
CA PHE A 364 -26.26 7.02 -18.20
C PHE A 364 -27.23 5.83 -18.21
N LYS A 365 -27.42 5.17 -17.06
CA LYS A 365 -28.41 4.08 -16.91
C LYS A 365 -29.84 4.56 -17.18
N VAL A 366 -30.20 5.76 -16.72
CA VAL A 366 -31.50 6.39 -17.01
C VAL A 366 -31.63 6.66 -18.52
N LEU A 367 -30.66 7.35 -19.13
CA LEU A 367 -30.67 7.62 -20.58
C LEU A 367 -30.79 6.33 -21.40
N TRP A 368 -30.01 5.30 -21.04
CA TRP A 368 -30.03 4.02 -21.72
C TRP A 368 -31.38 3.30 -21.60
N LYS A 369 -32.05 3.39 -20.44
CA LYS A 369 -33.39 2.85 -20.24
C LYS A 369 -34.43 3.54 -21.12
N TYR A 370 -34.29 4.85 -21.33
CA TYR A 370 -35.24 5.67 -22.11
C TYR A 370 -34.85 5.89 -23.58
N ARG A 371 -33.74 5.33 -24.07
CA ARG A 371 -33.28 5.48 -25.47
C ARG A 371 -34.16 4.83 -26.53
N ARG A 372 -34.95 3.81 -26.15
CA ARG A 372 -35.85 3.07 -27.06
C ARG A 372 -37.27 3.68 -27.17
N PRO A 373 -37.87 4.22 -26.09
CA PRO A 373 -39.21 4.83 -26.19
C PRO A 373 -39.26 6.30 -26.66
N ALA A 374 -38.13 7.02 -26.81
CA ALA A 374 -38.13 8.43 -27.20
C ALA A 374 -37.48 8.66 -28.58
N GLY A 375 -38.21 9.23 -29.54
CA GLY A 375 -37.63 9.76 -30.77
C GLY A 375 -36.61 10.89 -30.49
N THR A 376 -35.85 11.30 -31.51
CA THR A 376 -34.71 12.24 -31.42
C THR A 376 -34.98 13.53 -30.62
N ILE A 377 -36.22 14.05 -30.65
CA ILE A 377 -36.63 15.25 -29.90
C ILE A 377 -36.79 14.96 -28.40
N GLY A 378 -37.33 13.79 -28.02
CA GLY A 378 -37.52 13.41 -26.61
C GLY A 378 -36.20 13.12 -25.90
N MET A 379 -35.20 12.60 -26.62
CA MET A 379 -33.87 12.34 -26.06
C MET A 379 -33.11 13.66 -25.79
N ALA A 380 -33.23 14.68 -26.64
CA ALA A 380 -32.63 15.99 -26.41
C ALA A 380 -33.22 16.71 -25.19
N VAL A 381 -34.55 16.64 -25.01
CA VAL A 381 -35.23 17.21 -23.83
C VAL A 381 -34.85 16.46 -22.56
N LEU A 382 -34.80 15.12 -22.59
CA LEU A 382 -34.38 14.31 -21.45
C LEU A 382 -32.93 14.61 -21.04
N VAL A 383 -32.02 14.71 -22.02
CA VAL A 383 -30.63 15.11 -21.78
C VAL A 383 -30.55 16.52 -21.19
N GLY A 384 -31.37 17.46 -21.67
CA GLY A 384 -31.46 18.82 -21.14
C GLY A 384 -31.93 18.87 -19.68
N VAL A 385 -33.00 18.13 -19.35
CA VAL A 385 -33.55 18.04 -17.98
C VAL A 385 -32.55 17.38 -17.03
N ILE A 386 -31.92 16.28 -17.45
CA ILE A 386 -30.92 15.59 -16.63
C ILE A 386 -29.67 16.46 -16.43
N SER A 387 -29.21 17.15 -17.47
CA SER A 387 -28.09 18.10 -17.37
C SER A 387 -28.39 19.27 -16.44
N PHE A 388 -29.63 19.77 -16.47
CA PHE A 388 -30.10 20.80 -15.55
C PHE A 388 -30.20 20.29 -14.10
N TRP A 389 -30.64 19.05 -13.89
CA TRP A 389 -30.72 18.44 -12.56
C TRP A 389 -29.34 18.21 -11.95
N ALA A 390 -28.39 17.68 -12.74
CA ALA A 390 -26.99 17.51 -12.33
C ALA A 390 -26.31 18.85 -12.00
N ARG A 391 -26.70 19.93 -12.66
CA ARG A 391 -26.21 21.29 -12.41
C ARG A 391 -26.83 21.94 -11.17
N LYS A 392 -28.01 21.46 -10.72
CA LYS A 392 -28.72 22.00 -9.55
C LYS A 392 -28.39 21.28 -8.24
N SER A 393 -27.90 20.04 -8.32
CA SER A 393 -27.37 19.28 -7.17
C SER A 393 -25.94 19.69 -6.76
N THR A 394 -25.32 20.64 -7.45
CA THR A 394 -24.04 21.25 -7.09
C THR A 394 -24.27 22.65 -6.49
N GLY A 395 -24.04 22.81 -5.18
CA GLY A 395 -23.85 24.12 -4.54
C GLY A 395 -22.50 24.76 -4.95
N PRO A 396 -22.34 26.09 -4.79
CA PRO A 396 -22.26 27.04 -5.89
C PRO A 396 -20.86 27.22 -6.50
N PRO A 397 -20.73 27.55 -7.80
CA PRO A 397 -19.45 27.91 -8.40
C PRO A 397 -19.23 29.43 -8.34
N GLY A 398 -18.46 29.89 -7.36
CA GLY A 398 -18.11 31.31 -7.20
C GLY A 398 -17.11 31.88 -8.21
N ILE A 399 -16.57 31.07 -9.14
CA ILE A 399 -15.42 31.51 -9.96
C ILE A 399 -15.69 31.41 -11.47
N LEU A 400 -16.55 30.48 -11.92
CA LEU A 400 -16.89 30.32 -13.34
C LEU A 400 -17.99 31.30 -13.83
N GLY A 401 -18.82 31.83 -12.93
CA GLY A 401 -19.85 32.82 -13.28
C GLY A 401 -19.30 34.22 -13.57
N GLU A 402 -18.20 34.59 -12.91
CA GLU A 402 -17.48 35.86 -13.10
C GLU A 402 -16.79 35.92 -14.48
N LEU A 403 -16.15 34.83 -14.88
CA LEU A 403 -15.46 34.73 -16.19
C LEU A 403 -16.44 34.81 -17.37
N TRP A 404 -17.65 34.28 -17.21
CA TRP A 404 -18.67 34.35 -18.26
C TRP A 404 -19.29 35.76 -18.39
N LYS A 405 -19.51 36.46 -17.26
CA LYS A 405 -19.94 37.88 -17.27
C LYS A 405 -18.90 38.82 -17.87
N LYS A 406 -17.61 38.57 -17.62
CA LYS A 406 -16.52 39.35 -18.24
C LYS A 406 -16.43 39.14 -19.74
N TRP A 407 -16.73 37.93 -20.23
CA TRP A 407 -16.70 37.63 -21.65
C TRP A 407 -17.94 38.18 -22.39
N SER A 408 -19.11 38.22 -21.74
CA SER A 408 -20.33 38.81 -22.32
C SER A 408 -20.33 40.34 -22.38
N SER A 409 -19.44 41.00 -21.64
CA SER A 409 -19.32 42.47 -21.62
C SER A 409 -18.46 43.04 -22.76
N PHE A 410 -17.77 42.19 -23.55
CA PHE A 410 -16.85 42.62 -24.62
C PHE A 410 -17.42 42.49 -26.04
N ARG A 411 -18.70 42.16 -26.18
CA ARG A 411 -19.43 42.16 -27.45
C ARG A 411 -20.72 42.95 -27.30
N GLY A 412 -20.60 44.27 -27.43
CA GLY A 412 -21.75 45.16 -27.37
C GLY A 412 -21.34 46.62 -27.45
N PHE A 413 -20.56 47.00 -28.45
CA PHE A 413 -20.72 48.18 -29.32
C PHE A 413 -19.69 48.10 -30.45
#